data_AF-A0A7Z8QZG8-F1
#
_entry.id   AF-A0A7Z8QZG8-F1
#
_cell.length_a   1.000
_cell.length_b   1.000
_cell.length_c   1.000
_cell.angle_alpha   90.00
_cell.angle_beta   90.00
_cell.angle_gamma   90.00
#
_symmetry.space_group_name_H-M   'P 1'
#
loop_
_entity.id
_entity.type
_entity.pdbx_description
1 polymer ?
#
loop_
_entity_poly.entity_id
_entity_poly.type
_entity_poly.pdbx_seq_one_letter_code
_entity_poly.pdbx_strand_id
1 'polypeptide(L)'
;MSKPAHKAIEQELKKKGGQILVSSISVWEISLLVEKGRLTLSMELDEWLRVAASIHNLHFIPVDNEIAVQSVCLPGDFHPDLADRIITALARYYSAPLVTSDSKIQDYKYVQTTW
;
A
#
# COMPACT_ATOMS: atom_id res chain seq x y z
N MET A 1 -9.81 -2.28 10.29
CA MET A 1 -10.01 -1.28 9.22
C MET A 1 -11.16 -0.37 9.57
N SER A 2 -11.08 0.89 9.17
CA SER A 2 -12.15 1.87 9.35
C SER A 2 -13.20 1.76 8.22
N LYS A 3 -14.42 2.28 8.47
CA LYS A 3 -15.59 2.12 7.57
C LYS A 3 -15.36 2.74 6.17
N PRO A 4 -14.80 3.96 6.05
CA PRO A 4 -14.48 4.57 4.76
C PRO A 4 -13.48 3.75 3.94
N ALA A 5 -12.37 3.28 4.52
CA ALA A 5 -11.39 2.44 3.82
C ALA A 5 -12.02 1.14 3.30
N HIS A 6 -12.82 0.47 4.14
CA HIS A 6 -13.49 -0.75 3.73
C HIS A 6 -14.45 -0.50 2.57
N LYS A 7 -15.23 0.58 2.64
CA LYS A 7 -16.13 1.00 1.58
C LYS A 7 -15.39 1.33 0.28
N ALA A 8 -14.26 2.04 0.36
CA ALA A 8 -13.44 2.40 -0.80
C ALA A 8 -12.89 1.15 -1.52
N ILE A 9 -12.35 0.19 -0.76
CA ILE A 9 -11.86 -1.09 -1.30
C ILE A 9 -13.00 -1.89 -1.92
N GLU A 10 -14.14 -2.04 -1.23
CA GLU A 10 -15.28 -2.77 -1.78
C GLU A 10 -15.83 -2.15 -3.07
N GLN A 11 -15.90 -0.82 -3.13
CA GLN A 11 -16.37 -0.12 -4.32
C GLN A 11 -15.47 -0.40 -5.52
N GLU A 12 -14.15 -0.38 -5.33
CA GLU A 12 -13.19 -0.61 -6.40
C GLU A 12 -13.13 -2.07 -6.84
N LEU A 13 -13.34 -3.03 -5.92
CA LEU A 13 -13.50 -4.44 -6.24
C LEU A 13 -14.77 -4.73 -7.07
N LYS A 14 -15.87 -4.00 -6.83
CA LYS A 14 -17.16 -4.20 -7.52
C LYS A 14 -17.26 -3.42 -8.84
N LYS A 15 -16.44 -2.38 -9.02
CA LYS A 15 -16.48 -1.49 -10.17
C LYS A 15 -15.85 -2.15 -11.40
N LYS A 16 -16.55 -2.07 -12.54
CA LYS A 16 -16.00 -2.52 -13.83
C LYS A 16 -14.78 -1.67 -14.19
N GLY A 17 -13.63 -2.31 -14.33
CA GLY A 17 -12.35 -1.64 -14.59
C GLY A 17 -11.74 -0.95 -13.36
N GLY A 18 -12.23 -1.26 -12.16
CA GLY A 18 -11.60 -0.77 -10.94
C GLY A 18 -10.25 -1.43 -10.66
N GLN A 19 -9.36 -0.73 -9.98
CA GLN A 19 -8.01 -1.21 -9.66
C GLN A 19 -7.61 -0.92 -8.22
N ILE A 20 -7.05 -1.92 -7.57
CA ILE A 20 -6.41 -1.84 -6.26
C ILE A 20 -4.93 -2.11 -6.44
N LEU A 21 -4.11 -1.15 -6.03
CA LEU A 21 -2.67 -1.24 -6.13
C LEU A 21 -2.09 -1.50 -4.74
N VAL A 22 -1.21 -2.49 -4.63
CA VAL A 22 -0.48 -2.83 -3.42
C VAL A 22 1.01 -2.70 -3.70
N SER A 23 1.72 -1.84 -2.99
CA SER A 23 3.17 -1.73 -3.15
C SER A 23 3.84 -3.03 -2.71
N SER A 24 4.75 -3.57 -3.51
CA SER A 24 5.55 -4.75 -3.12
C SER A 24 6.44 -4.49 -1.90
N ILE A 25 6.70 -3.23 -1.52
CA ILE A 25 7.40 -2.93 -0.26
C ILE A 25 6.57 -3.34 0.97
N SER A 26 5.24 -3.29 0.88
CA SER A 26 4.35 -3.78 1.94
C SER A 26 4.45 -5.30 2.09
N VAL A 27 4.70 -6.02 0.99
CA VAL A 27 4.98 -7.47 1.04
C VAL A 27 6.30 -7.73 1.76
N TRP A 28 7.35 -6.94 1.51
CA TRP A 28 8.61 -7.05 2.24
C TRP A 28 8.41 -6.81 3.75
N GLU A 29 7.63 -5.79 4.13
CA GLU A 29 7.33 -5.50 5.54
C GLU A 29 6.56 -6.66 6.20
N ILE A 30 5.51 -7.17 5.56
CA ILE A 30 4.76 -8.35 6.03
C ILE A 30 5.71 -9.55 6.19
N SER A 31 6.57 -9.80 5.21
CA SER A 31 7.54 -10.89 5.23
C SER A 31 8.49 -10.77 6.42
N LEU A 32 8.98 -9.55 6.68
CA LEU A 32 9.86 -9.25 7.81
C LEU A 32 9.14 -9.43 9.16
N LEU A 33 7.87 -9.05 9.25
CA LEU A 33 7.07 -9.26 10.47
C LEU A 33 6.81 -10.75 10.73
N VAL A 34 6.55 -11.52 9.69
CA VAL A 34 6.41 -12.99 9.78
C VAL A 34 7.72 -13.64 10.21
N GLU A 35 8.84 -13.28 9.58
CA GLU A 35 10.18 -13.78 9.93
C GLU A 35 10.54 -13.50 11.39
N LYS A 36 10.20 -12.30 11.88
CA LYS A 36 10.41 -11.91 13.28
C LYS A 36 9.39 -12.50 14.28
N GLY A 37 8.43 -13.31 13.82
CA GLY A 37 7.36 -13.87 14.65
C GLY A 37 6.41 -12.81 15.23
N ARG A 38 6.37 -11.61 14.63
CA ARG A 38 5.50 -10.49 15.05
C ARG A 38 4.14 -10.50 14.35
N LEU A 39 4.03 -11.26 13.27
CA LEU A 39 2.79 -11.50 12.55
C LEU A 39 2.66 -13.00 12.28
N THR A 40 1.52 -13.57 12.63
CA THR A 40 1.19 -14.96 12.31
C THR A 40 0.08 -14.96 11.28
N LEU A 41 0.35 -15.56 10.12
CA LEU A 41 -0.64 -15.76 9.06
C LEU A 41 -1.36 -17.10 9.27
N SER A 42 -2.58 -17.22 8.74
CA SER A 42 -3.37 -18.47 8.82
C SER A 42 -2.87 -19.57 7.87
N MET A 43 -1.88 -19.25 7.04
CA MET A 43 -1.25 -20.12 6.04
C MET A 43 0.17 -19.62 5.77
N GLU A 44 0.95 -20.40 5.02
CA GLU A 44 2.31 -20.00 4.64
C GLU A 44 2.31 -18.69 3.84
N LEU A 45 3.35 -17.89 4.01
CA LEU A 45 3.45 -16.55 3.42
C LEU A 45 3.32 -16.56 1.90
N ASP A 46 3.92 -17.54 1.23
CA ASP A 46 3.86 -17.70 -0.21
C ASP A 46 2.46 -18.10 -0.71
N GLU A 47 1.74 -18.92 0.05
CA GLU A 47 0.35 -19.25 -0.21
C GLU A 47 -0.55 -18.04 -0.02
N TRP A 48 -0.35 -17.29 1.07
CA TRP A 48 -1.08 -16.06 1.33
C TRP A 48 -0.91 -15.04 0.20
N LEU A 49 0.31 -14.86 -0.31
CA LEU A 49 0.59 -13.99 -1.44
C LEU A 49 -0.08 -14.47 -2.73
N ARG A 50 -0.09 -15.78 -3.00
CA ARG A 50 -0.80 -16.36 -4.15
C ARG A 50 -2.31 -16.10 -4.07
N VAL A 51 -2.91 -16.26 -2.90
CA VAL A 51 -4.33 -15.97 -2.68
C VAL A 51 -4.61 -14.49 -2.88
N ALA A 52 -3.81 -13.59 -2.30
CA ALA A 52 -3.97 -12.15 -2.49
C ALA A 52 -3.84 -11.74 -3.97
N ALA A 53 -2.86 -12.28 -4.68
CA ALA A 53 -2.63 -12.00 -6.11
C ALA A 53 -3.72 -12.58 -7.03
N SER A 54 -4.54 -13.51 -6.55
CA SER A 54 -5.66 -14.08 -7.33
C SER A 54 -6.89 -13.17 -7.39
N ILE A 55 -6.93 -12.10 -6.59
CA ILE A 55 -8.03 -11.13 -6.58
C ILE A 55 -8.00 -10.33 -7.89
N HIS A 56 -9.05 -10.45 -8.70
CA HIS A 56 -9.13 -9.98 -10.10
C HIS A 56 -8.67 -8.52 -10.34
N ASN A 57 -8.88 -7.63 -9.37
CA ASN A 57 -8.55 -6.20 -9.48
C ASN A 57 -7.40 -5.76 -8.57
N LEU A 58 -6.69 -6.70 -7.93
CA LEU A 58 -5.56 -6.40 -7.05
C LEU A 58 -4.26 -6.62 -7.81
N HIS A 59 -3.41 -5.60 -7.82
CA HIS A 59 -2.12 -5.62 -8.49
C HIS A 59 -1.01 -5.27 -7.52
N PHE A 60 -0.03 -6.17 -7.39
CA PHE A 60 1.22 -5.85 -6.70
C PHE A 60 2.11 -5.05 -7.63
N ILE A 61 2.52 -3.86 -7.20
CA ILE A 61 3.36 -2.97 -7.99
C ILE A 61 4.80 -3.01 -7.45
N PRO A 62 5.78 -3.41 -8.28
CA PRO A 62 7.18 -3.45 -7.87
C PRO A 62 7.71 -2.03 -7.65
N VAL A 63 8.71 -1.90 -6.79
CA VAL A 63 9.45 -0.65 -6.62
C VAL A 63 10.46 -0.56 -7.77
N ASP A 64 10.16 0.26 -8.76
CA ASP A 64 11.08 0.57 -9.86
C ASP A 64 11.91 1.82 -9.58
N ASN A 65 12.77 2.20 -10.54
CA ASN A 65 13.63 3.37 -10.41
C ASN A 65 12.86 4.68 -10.28
N GLU A 66 11.68 4.79 -10.91
CA GLU A 66 10.89 6.01 -10.85
C GLU A 66 10.24 6.17 -9.47
N ILE A 67 9.63 5.11 -8.94
CA ILE A 67 9.09 5.09 -7.58
C ILE A 67 10.20 5.34 -6.55
N ALA A 68 11.38 4.74 -6.73
CA ALA A 68 12.52 4.93 -5.85
C ALA A 68 12.94 6.41 -5.79
N VAL A 69 13.08 7.08 -6.94
CA VAL A 69 13.42 8.52 -6.99
C VAL A 69 12.29 9.36 -6.41
N GLN A 70 11.04 9.08 -6.72
CA GLN A 70 9.92 9.85 -6.18
C GLN A 70 9.79 9.72 -4.65
N SER A 71 10.17 8.58 -4.06
CA SER A 71 10.17 8.37 -2.62
C SER A 71 11.12 9.30 -1.86
N VAL A 72 12.22 9.72 -2.50
CA VAL A 72 13.16 10.70 -1.91
C VAL A 72 12.77 12.14 -2.22
N CYS A 73 12.10 12.38 -3.35
CA CYS A 73 11.65 13.70 -3.80
C CYS A 73 10.23 14.10 -3.36
N LEU A 74 9.71 13.52 -2.27
CA LEU A 74 8.42 13.90 -1.70
C LEU A 74 8.44 15.38 -1.26
N PRO A 75 7.46 16.20 -1.66
CA PRO A 75 7.45 17.63 -1.33
C PRO A 75 7.23 17.90 0.16
N GLY A 76 7.93 18.89 0.70
CA GLY A 76 7.83 19.28 2.11
C GLY A 76 8.43 18.23 3.07
N ASP A 77 8.14 18.39 4.36
CA ASP A 77 8.58 17.45 5.38
C ASP A 77 7.69 16.20 5.36
N PHE A 78 8.31 15.03 5.18
CA PHE A 78 7.64 13.74 5.18
C PHE A 78 8.31 12.78 6.17
N HIS A 79 7.56 11.76 6.59
CA HIS A 79 8.01 10.72 7.49
C HIS A 79 9.37 10.10 7.07
N PRO A 80 10.28 9.79 8.01
CA PRO A 80 11.59 9.21 7.69
C PRO A 80 11.52 7.72 7.31
N ASP A 81 10.41 7.03 7.54
CA ASP A 81 10.30 5.60 7.24
C ASP A 81 10.35 5.31 5.74
N LEU A 82 11.21 4.35 5.36
CA LEU A 82 11.45 4.00 3.97
C LEU A 82 10.20 3.42 3.30
N ALA A 83 9.47 2.53 3.96
CA ALA A 83 8.31 1.87 3.39
C ALA A 83 7.17 2.89 3.20
N ASP A 84 6.91 3.74 4.19
CA ASP A 84 5.92 4.82 4.08
C ASP A 84 6.21 5.77 2.92
N ARG A 85 7.49 6.11 2.72
CA ARG A 85 7.93 6.97 1.61
C ARG A 85 7.67 6.32 0.26
N ILE A 86 8.02 5.05 0.11
CA ILE A 86 7.80 4.30 -1.13
C ILE A 86 6.31 4.13 -1.41
N ILE A 87 5.50 3.77 -0.41
CA ILE A 87 4.04 3.64 -0.53
C ILE A 87 3.40 4.98 -0.90
N THR A 88 3.83 6.07 -0.27
CA THR A 88 3.32 7.41 -0.57
C THR A 88 3.71 7.88 -1.96
N ALA A 89 4.95 7.63 -2.39
CA ALA A 89 5.39 7.91 -3.75
C ALA A 89 4.59 7.11 -4.79
N LEU A 90 4.35 5.82 -4.53
CA LEU A 90 3.50 4.99 -5.39
C LEU A 90 2.09 5.57 -5.53
N ALA A 91 1.45 5.93 -4.42
CA ALA A 91 0.11 6.52 -4.43
C ALA A 91 0.07 7.82 -5.25
N ARG A 92 1.09 8.69 -5.09
CA ARG A 92 1.23 9.92 -5.86
C ARG A 92 1.47 9.66 -7.34
N TYR A 93 2.35 8.72 -7.67
CA TYR A 93 2.70 8.37 -9.04
C TYR A 93 1.48 7.91 -9.84
N TYR A 94 0.66 7.04 -9.25
CA TYR A 94 -0.58 6.56 -9.86
C TYR A 94 -1.78 7.50 -9.66
N SER A 95 -1.60 8.65 -8.99
CA SER A 95 -2.69 9.56 -8.61
C SER A 95 -3.86 8.85 -7.91
N ALA A 96 -3.53 7.86 -7.06
CA ALA A 96 -4.48 7.01 -6.38
C ALA A 96 -4.61 7.42 -4.89
N PRO A 97 -5.84 7.41 -4.31
CA PRO A 97 -6.01 7.57 -2.88
C PRO A 97 -5.33 6.43 -2.11
N LEU A 98 -4.55 6.77 -1.09
CA LEU A 98 -3.85 5.81 -0.24
C LEU A 98 -4.73 5.37 0.95
N VAL A 99 -4.96 4.08 1.08
CA VAL A 99 -5.61 3.49 2.26
C VAL A 99 -4.59 3.34 3.38
N THR A 100 -4.69 4.10 4.47
CA THR A 100 -3.72 4.02 5.58
C THR A 100 -4.30 4.49 6.92
N SER A 101 -3.98 3.76 8.00
CA SER A 101 -4.25 4.18 9.39
C SER A 101 -3.27 5.21 9.92
N ASP A 102 -2.13 5.40 9.26
CA ASP A 102 -1.06 6.24 9.76
C ASP A 102 -1.49 7.71 9.71
N SER A 103 -1.55 8.36 10.88
CA SER A 103 -1.99 9.74 10.98
C SER A 103 -0.99 10.71 10.32
N LYS A 104 0.31 10.39 10.32
CA LYS A 104 1.33 11.24 9.70
C LYS A 104 1.20 11.26 8.19
N ILE A 105 0.81 10.13 7.59
CA ILE A 105 0.51 10.06 6.16
C ILE A 105 -0.85 10.73 5.87
N GLN A 106 -1.85 10.57 6.73
CA GLN A 106 -3.14 11.26 6.59
C GLN A 106 -3.00 12.79 6.66
N ASP A 107 -2.13 13.30 7.53
CA ASP A 107 -1.86 14.74 7.66
C ASP A 107 -0.96 15.28 6.53
N TYR A 108 -0.39 14.39 5.70
CA TYR A 108 0.47 14.78 4.59
C TYR A 108 -0.35 15.30 3.41
N LYS A 109 -0.48 16.63 3.33
CA LYS A 109 -1.33 17.35 2.35
C LYS A 109 -1.09 17.04 0.87
N TYR A 110 0.01 16.39 0.51
CA TYR A 110 0.34 16.11 -0.88
C TYR A 110 -0.04 14.70 -1.33
N VAL A 111 -0.71 13.90 -0.49
CA VAL A 111 -1.30 12.62 -0.91
C VAL A 111 -2.75 12.56 -0.44
N GLN A 112 -3.65 12.08 -1.30
CA GLN A 112 -5.03 11.82 -0.87
C GLN A 112 -5.05 10.52 -0.08
N THR A 113 -5.74 10.52 1.07
CA THR A 113 -5.83 9.33 1.92
C THR A 113 -7.29 8.96 2.19
N THR A 114 -7.52 7.70 2.53
CA THR A 114 -8.81 7.22 3.06
C THR A 114 -8.55 6.24 4.20
N TRP A 115 -9.26 6.43 5.32
CA TRP A 115 -9.22 5.51 6.46
C TRP A 115 -10.61 5.21 6.97
#